data_AF-A0A2T6KKA4-F1
#
_entry.id   AF-A0A2T6KKA4-F1
#
_cell.length_a   1.000
_cell.length_b   1.000
_cell.length_c   1.000
_cell.angle_alpha   90.00
_cell.angle_beta   90.00
_cell.angle_gamma   90.00
#
_symmetry.space_group_name_H-M   'P 1'
#
loop_
_entity.id
_entity.type
_entity.pdbx_description
1 polymer ?
#
loop_
_entity_poly.entity_id
_entity_poly.type
_entity_poly.pdbx_seq_one_letter_code
_entity_poly.pdbx_strand_id
1 'polypeptide(L)'
;MRNARHAYSLCQSDWLLHCDADEFVWTQEQLGDYLSEVDDETDCCALSVAERISAPDMQPTFLTGAFRRPFPGKKAQGRATFGKDYDLTNRGLTGHTQGKCFVRTGRDLRLSIHRPKAALADDGPTVKRIAPDTVELLHFEGLTTRHWIFKMMRMADAFANHDGMPPAPHRKRQVAALLADPAEADALHDRLKQPDYAALAELGLLQRPPFDVTQALATYFPGEAIDLTNASVDLWLSEHKQGITALMHGGQRPQP
;
A
#
# COMPACT_ATOMS: atom_id res chain seq x y z
N MET A 1 15.68 4.11 0.95
CA MET A 1 16.02 4.69 -0.37
C MET A 1 17.34 4.20 -0.98
N ARG A 2 18.32 3.72 -0.20
CA ARG A 2 19.60 3.22 -0.76
C ARG A 2 19.37 2.11 -1.79
N ASN A 3 18.48 1.16 -1.51
CA ASN A 3 18.16 0.06 -2.41
C ASN A 3 17.63 0.55 -3.78
N ALA A 4 16.65 1.46 -3.79
CA ALA A 4 16.10 2.00 -5.05
C ALA A 4 17.18 2.72 -5.88
N ARG A 5 18.02 3.54 -5.25
CA ARG A 5 19.08 4.28 -5.95
C ARG A 5 20.14 3.33 -6.51
N HIS A 6 20.49 2.29 -5.75
CA HIS A 6 21.40 1.26 -6.23
C HIS A 6 20.81 0.50 -7.42
N ALA A 7 19.54 0.08 -7.35
CA ALA A 7 18.83 -0.55 -8.45
C ALA A 7 18.80 0.36 -9.69
N TYR A 8 18.51 1.66 -9.53
CA TYR A 8 18.51 2.63 -10.64
C TYR A 8 19.87 2.73 -11.33
N SER A 9 20.98 2.76 -10.57
CA SER A 9 22.33 2.84 -11.14
C SER A 9 22.77 1.60 -11.92
N LEU A 10 22.11 0.46 -11.68
CA LEU A 10 22.42 -0.81 -12.32
C LEU A 10 21.34 -1.25 -13.34
N CYS A 11 20.26 -0.48 -13.46
CA CYS A 11 19.11 -0.89 -14.27
C CYS A 11 19.45 -0.81 -15.76
N GLN A 12 19.19 -1.90 -16.48
CA GLN A 12 19.39 -1.99 -17.93
C GLN A 12 18.08 -1.84 -18.72
N SER A 13 16.93 -1.80 -18.04
CA SER A 13 15.62 -1.54 -18.64
C SER A 13 15.38 -0.04 -18.79
N ASP A 14 14.55 0.37 -19.76
CA ASP A 14 14.22 1.79 -20.00
C ASP A 14 13.44 2.43 -18.83
N TRP A 15 12.73 1.60 -18.06
CA TRP A 15 11.88 2.02 -16.96
C TRP A 15 12.17 1.20 -15.70
N LEU A 16 12.15 1.88 -14.54
CA LEU A 16 12.26 1.24 -13.23
C LEU A 16 11.07 1.63 -12.34
N LEU A 17 10.45 0.64 -11.72
CA LEU A 17 9.48 0.82 -10.63
C LEU A 17 10.11 0.39 -9.31
N HIS A 18 9.93 1.22 -8.28
CA HIS A 18 10.24 0.84 -6.90
C HIS A 18 8.94 0.84 -6.09
N CYS A 19 8.46 -0.35 -5.73
CA CYS A 19 7.24 -0.58 -4.96
C CYS A 19 7.51 -1.44 -3.73
N ASP A 20 6.56 -1.44 -2.80
CA ASP A 20 6.61 -2.20 -1.56
C ASP A 20 6.13 -3.64 -1.82
N ALA A 21 6.51 -4.59 -0.95
CA ALA A 21 6.20 -6.01 -1.15
C ALA A 21 4.71 -6.35 -0.99
N ASP A 22 3.92 -5.44 -0.41
CA ASP A 22 2.46 -5.49 -0.31
C ASP A 22 1.78 -4.66 -1.40
N GLU A 23 2.50 -4.30 -2.47
CA GLU A 23 1.96 -3.59 -3.62
C GLU A 23 2.15 -4.36 -4.93
N PHE A 24 1.11 -4.39 -5.74
CA PHE A 24 1.10 -5.08 -7.03
C PHE A 24 0.65 -4.11 -8.13
N VAL A 25 1.26 -4.22 -9.31
CA VAL A 25 0.78 -3.50 -10.49
C VAL A 25 -0.24 -4.37 -11.19
N TRP A 26 -1.46 -3.86 -11.31
CA TRP A 26 -2.47 -4.42 -12.19
C TRP A 26 -2.55 -3.62 -13.48
N THR A 27 -2.74 -4.31 -14.60
CA THR A 27 -2.80 -3.74 -15.93
C THR A 27 -3.81 -4.47 -16.79
N GLN A 28 -4.57 -3.75 -17.62
CA GLN A 28 -5.46 -4.36 -18.63
C GLN A 28 -4.70 -4.75 -19.90
N GLU A 29 -3.55 -4.12 -20.14
CA GLU A 29 -2.75 -4.24 -21.35
C GLU A 29 -1.33 -4.74 -21.03
N GLN A 30 -0.56 -5.11 -22.05
CA GLN A 30 0.86 -5.39 -21.86
C GLN A 30 1.58 -4.10 -21.47
N LEU A 31 2.03 -4.04 -20.21
CA LEU A 31 2.66 -2.86 -19.63
C LEU A 31 3.88 -2.35 -20.43
N GLY A 32 4.63 -3.27 -21.05
CA GLY A 32 5.78 -2.93 -21.90
C GLY A 32 5.37 -2.10 -23.12
N ASP A 33 4.28 -2.49 -23.79
CA ASP A 33 3.75 -1.78 -24.96
C ASP A 33 3.33 -0.35 -24.55
N TYR A 34 2.55 -0.23 -23.47
CA TYR A 34 2.14 1.07 -22.94
C TYR A 34 3.33 2.00 -22.65
N LEU A 35 4.37 1.49 -21.99
CA LEU A 35 5.55 2.27 -21.62
C LEU A 35 6.46 2.60 -22.81
N SER A 36 6.43 1.79 -23.88
CA SER A 36 7.19 2.04 -25.11
C SER A 36 6.62 3.20 -25.93
N GLU A 37 5.32 3.49 -25.79
CA GLU A 37 4.64 4.60 -26.48
C GLU A 37 4.74 5.94 -25.72
N VAL A 38 5.34 5.95 -24.53
CA VAL A 38 5.53 7.17 -23.74
C VAL A 38 6.63 8.02 -24.36
N ASP A 39 6.30 9.29 -24.63
CA ASP A 39 7.19 10.28 -25.23
C ASP A 39 8.54 10.41 -24.51
N ASP A 40 9.58 10.65 -25.29
CA ASP A 40 10.96 10.77 -24.81
C ASP A 40 11.22 11.98 -23.90
N GLU A 41 10.26 12.89 -23.71
CA GLU A 41 10.41 14.00 -22.76
C GLU A 41 9.88 13.62 -21.37
N THR A 42 9.02 12.60 -21.26
CA THR A 42 8.46 12.14 -19.99
C THR A 42 9.50 11.40 -19.13
N ASP A 43 9.77 11.96 -17.95
CA ASP A 43 10.67 11.39 -16.94
C ASP A 43 10.03 10.24 -16.16
N CYS A 44 8.72 10.34 -15.87
CA CYS A 44 8.03 9.35 -15.08
C CYS A 44 6.56 9.18 -15.43
N CYS A 45 6.09 7.93 -15.40
CA CYS A 45 4.69 7.56 -15.52
C CYS A 45 4.15 7.17 -14.16
N ALA A 46 3.16 7.92 -13.70
CA ALA A 46 2.69 7.80 -12.35
C ALA A 46 1.36 7.07 -12.24
N LEU A 47 1.36 6.09 -11.35
CA LEU A 47 0.25 5.22 -11.04
C LEU A 47 -0.61 5.83 -9.93
N SER A 48 -1.92 5.67 -10.08
CA SER A 48 -2.84 5.83 -8.95
C SER A 48 -2.83 4.55 -8.10
N VAL A 49 -3.26 4.67 -6.84
CA VAL A 49 -3.33 3.54 -5.91
C VAL A 49 -4.79 3.23 -5.60
N ALA A 50 -5.13 1.95 -5.61
CA ALA A 50 -6.35 1.43 -5.01
C ALA A 50 -5.95 0.52 -3.84
N GLU A 51 -6.61 0.70 -2.69
CA GLU A 51 -6.28 -0.05 -1.48
C GLU A 51 -7.28 -1.19 -1.25
N ARG A 52 -6.77 -2.36 -0.87
CA ARG A 52 -7.60 -3.51 -0.55
C ARG A 52 -8.53 -3.23 0.63
N ILE A 53 -9.78 -3.65 0.44
CA ILE A 53 -10.85 -3.77 1.43
C ILE A 53 -11.42 -5.20 1.40
N SER A 54 -12.07 -5.62 2.47
CA SER A 54 -12.63 -6.98 2.58
C SER A 54 -13.83 -7.17 1.66
N ALA A 55 -13.79 -8.17 0.78
CA ALA A 55 -14.94 -8.55 -0.04
C ALA A 55 -15.73 -9.68 0.63
N PRO A 56 -16.97 -9.44 1.11
CA PRO A 56 -17.75 -10.44 1.84
C PRO A 56 -18.17 -11.64 0.96
N ASP A 57 -18.17 -11.46 -0.35
CA ASP A 57 -18.53 -12.45 -1.37
C ASP A 57 -17.34 -13.29 -1.87
N MET A 58 -16.14 -13.10 -1.30
CA MET A 58 -14.92 -13.83 -1.69
C MET A 58 -14.40 -14.69 -0.55
N GLN A 59 -13.80 -15.84 -0.90
CA GLN A 59 -13.07 -16.66 0.07
C GLN A 59 -11.86 -15.87 0.60
N PRO A 60 -11.72 -15.69 1.92
CA PRO A 60 -10.70 -14.80 2.47
C PRO A 60 -9.32 -15.45 2.46
N THR A 61 -8.44 -14.86 1.67
CA THR A 61 -6.98 -15.02 1.69
C THR A 61 -6.34 -13.65 1.96
N PHE A 62 -5.02 -13.62 2.21
CA PHE A 62 -4.34 -12.33 2.39
C PHE A 62 -4.18 -11.53 1.08
N LEU A 63 -4.49 -12.14 -0.07
CA LEU A 63 -4.43 -11.53 -1.41
C LEU A 63 -5.79 -11.35 -2.11
N THR A 64 -6.89 -11.78 -1.50
CA THR A 64 -8.25 -11.56 -2.03
C THR A 64 -8.90 -10.34 -1.39
N GLY A 65 -9.75 -9.65 -2.15
CA GLY A 65 -10.57 -8.55 -1.68
C GLY A 65 -11.08 -7.70 -2.85
N ALA A 66 -11.85 -6.67 -2.52
CA ALA A 66 -12.10 -5.58 -3.46
C ALA A 66 -11.12 -4.45 -3.16
N PHE A 67 -11.13 -3.41 -3.99
CA PHE A 67 -10.25 -2.26 -3.81
C PHE A 67 -11.08 -0.98 -3.80
N ARG A 68 -10.61 0.00 -3.03
CA ARG A 68 -11.17 1.36 -3.04
C ARG A 68 -10.14 2.35 -3.54
N ARG A 69 -10.58 3.27 -4.41
CA ARG A 69 -9.79 4.43 -4.83
C ARG A 69 -9.93 5.59 -3.83
N PRO A 70 -8.95 6.52 -3.77
CA PRO A 70 -9.04 7.70 -2.92
C PRO A 70 -10.27 8.55 -3.25
N PHE A 71 -11.02 8.95 -2.22
CA PHE A 71 -12.12 9.91 -2.38
C PHE A 71 -11.57 11.29 -2.77
N PRO A 72 -12.00 11.87 -3.91
CA PRO A 72 -11.45 13.14 -4.40
C PRO A 72 -12.02 14.37 -3.68
N GLY A 73 -13.17 14.23 -3.01
CA GLY A 73 -13.88 15.34 -2.39
C GLY A 73 -13.25 15.88 -1.10
N LYS A 74 -13.90 16.88 -0.52
CA LYS A 74 -13.44 17.53 0.72
C LYS A 74 -13.64 16.61 1.92
N LYS A 75 -12.83 16.78 2.96
CA LYS A 75 -12.90 15.97 4.20
C LYS A 75 -14.30 15.93 4.83
N ALA A 76 -15.03 17.05 4.84
CA ALA A 76 -16.38 17.11 5.39
C ALA A 76 -17.38 16.24 4.61
N GLN A 77 -17.27 16.21 3.28
CA GLN A 77 -18.07 15.33 2.42
C GLN A 77 -17.71 13.87 2.68
N GLY A 78 -16.41 13.55 2.73
CA GLY A 78 -15.97 12.19 3.03
C GLY A 78 -16.46 11.69 4.39
N ARG A 79 -16.48 12.56 5.42
CA ARG A 79 -17.08 12.21 6.72
C ARG A 79 -18.60 11.99 6.62
N ALA A 80 -19.31 12.82 5.87
CA ALA A 80 -20.75 12.68 5.69
C ALA A 80 -21.10 11.37 4.96
N THR A 81 -20.28 10.97 3.97
CA THR A 81 -20.48 9.75 3.19
C THR A 81 -20.03 8.48 3.91
N PHE A 82 -18.82 8.47 4.48
CA PHE A 82 -18.17 7.27 5.00
C PHE A 82 -18.13 7.21 6.54
N GLY A 83 -18.79 8.15 7.22
CA GLY A 83 -18.85 8.22 8.67
C GLY A 83 -17.60 8.78 9.34
N LYS A 84 -17.58 8.71 10.68
CA LYS A 84 -16.55 9.33 11.52
C LYS A 84 -15.15 8.73 11.32
N ASP A 85 -15.07 7.43 11.02
CA ASP A 85 -13.80 6.71 10.88
C ASP A 85 -13.04 7.15 9.62
N TYR A 86 -13.69 7.88 8.70
CA TYR A 86 -13.02 8.59 7.61
C TYR A 86 -11.89 9.51 8.12
N ASP A 87 -12.00 10.06 9.33
CA ASP A 87 -10.92 10.85 9.94
C ASP A 87 -9.62 10.05 10.14
N LEU A 88 -9.72 8.74 10.34
CA LEU A 88 -8.57 7.85 10.51
C LEU A 88 -7.94 7.48 9.17
N THR A 89 -8.48 7.97 8.07
CA THR A 89 -8.00 7.69 6.71
C THR A 89 -7.33 8.90 6.07
N ASN A 90 -6.61 8.66 4.97
CA ASN A 90 -6.19 9.66 4.02
C ASN A 90 -7.01 9.48 2.74
N ARG A 91 -7.98 10.39 2.54
CA ARG A 91 -8.95 10.31 1.43
C ARG A 91 -9.66 8.94 1.34
N GLY A 92 -10.03 8.36 2.47
CA GLY A 92 -10.65 7.03 2.52
C GLY A 92 -9.66 5.87 2.59
N LEU A 93 -8.38 6.06 2.32
CA LEU A 93 -7.37 4.99 2.39
C LEU A 93 -6.68 4.92 3.76
N THR A 94 -6.38 3.72 4.25
CA THR A 94 -5.72 3.50 5.55
C THR A 94 -4.20 3.67 5.48
N GLY A 95 -3.60 3.30 4.35
CA GLY A 95 -2.18 3.40 4.04
C GLY A 95 -1.81 4.75 3.45
N HIS A 96 -1.87 4.88 2.12
CA HIS A 96 -1.48 6.12 1.43
C HIS A 96 -2.22 6.35 0.11
N THR A 97 -2.16 7.60 -0.39
CA THR A 97 -2.82 8.04 -1.64
C THR A 97 -1.84 8.43 -2.74
N GLN A 98 -0.53 8.29 -2.50
CA GLN A 98 0.49 8.86 -3.38
C GLN A 98 0.68 8.09 -4.70
N GLY A 99 0.42 6.78 -4.66
CA GLY A 99 0.79 5.84 -5.72
C GLY A 99 2.30 5.67 -5.82
N LYS A 100 2.74 5.15 -6.98
CA LYS A 100 4.14 4.98 -7.36
C LYS A 100 4.37 5.51 -8.77
N CYS A 101 5.62 5.51 -9.21
CA CYS A 101 5.96 5.91 -10.56
C CYS A 101 6.91 4.89 -11.19
N PHE A 102 6.65 4.54 -12.44
CA PHE A 102 7.71 4.10 -13.34
C PHE A 102 8.59 5.32 -13.64
N VAL A 103 9.89 5.17 -13.45
CA VAL A 103 10.87 6.23 -13.67
C VAL A 103 11.78 5.82 -14.82
N ARG A 104 11.94 6.70 -15.80
CA ARG A 104 12.82 6.42 -16.93
C ARG A 104 14.26 6.37 -16.44
N THR A 105 14.99 5.34 -16.87
CA THR A 105 16.40 5.13 -16.49
C THR A 105 17.32 5.99 -17.34
N GLY A 106 18.60 6.08 -16.96
CA GLY A 106 19.60 6.87 -17.68
C GLY A 106 19.44 8.40 -17.58
N ARG A 107 18.55 8.89 -16.70
CA ARG A 107 18.33 10.32 -16.47
C ARG A 107 18.92 10.78 -15.14
N ASP A 108 19.12 12.08 -14.99
CA ASP A 108 19.59 12.69 -13.74
C ASP A 108 18.44 12.86 -12.71
N LEU A 109 17.86 11.72 -12.33
CA LEU A 109 16.72 11.62 -11.43
C LEU A 109 17.12 10.97 -10.11
N ARG A 110 16.69 11.58 -9.01
CA ARG A 110 16.87 11.02 -7.67
C ARG A 110 15.62 10.27 -7.24
N LEU A 111 15.68 8.94 -7.24
CA LEU A 111 14.58 8.10 -6.75
C LEU A 111 14.21 8.42 -5.29
N SER A 112 12.90 8.37 -5.05
CA SER A 112 12.21 8.50 -3.76
C SER A 112 11.09 7.44 -3.66
N ILE A 113 10.47 7.27 -2.49
CA ILE A 113 9.51 6.17 -2.23
C ILE A 113 8.30 6.21 -3.17
N HIS A 114 7.82 7.41 -3.53
CA HIS A 114 6.58 7.57 -4.30
C HIS A 114 6.80 8.19 -5.68
N ARG A 115 7.67 9.20 -5.76
CA ARG A 115 7.99 9.92 -7.00
C ARG A 115 9.47 10.32 -7.01
N PRO A 116 10.14 10.32 -8.17
CA PRO A 116 11.48 10.85 -8.28
C PRO A 116 11.50 12.36 -8.03
N LYS A 117 12.69 12.90 -7.78
CA LYS A 117 12.98 14.34 -7.76
C LYS A 117 14.05 14.62 -8.81
N ALA A 118 14.00 15.80 -9.44
CA ALA A 118 15.13 16.28 -10.22
C ALA A 118 16.37 16.35 -9.32
N ALA A 119 17.53 15.93 -9.84
CA ALA A 119 18.77 15.96 -9.06
C ALA A 119 19.36 17.37 -8.98
N LEU A 120 19.27 18.16 -10.06
CA LEU A 120 19.91 19.47 -10.19
C LEU A 120 19.01 20.58 -10.75
N ALA A 121 17.86 20.28 -11.37
CA ALA A 121 16.98 21.27 -11.99
C ALA A 121 15.90 21.80 -11.03
N ASP A 122 15.57 23.09 -11.14
CA ASP A 122 14.48 23.75 -10.41
C ASP A 122 13.10 23.30 -10.91
N ASP A 123 13.02 22.94 -12.19
CA ASP A 123 11.84 22.38 -12.81
C ASP A 123 11.82 20.87 -12.51
N GLY A 124 10.88 20.43 -11.66
CA GLY A 124 10.75 19.03 -11.26
C GLY A 124 10.54 18.08 -12.46
N PRO A 125 10.60 16.75 -12.24
CA PRO A 125 10.50 15.79 -13.33
C PRO A 125 9.17 15.89 -14.09
N THR A 126 9.21 15.71 -15.40
CA THR A 126 8.03 15.63 -16.26
C THR A 126 7.24 14.37 -15.93
N VAL A 127 5.97 14.53 -15.52
CA VAL A 127 5.14 13.42 -15.03
C VAL A 127 3.92 13.21 -15.91
N LYS A 128 3.82 12.04 -16.54
CA LYS A 128 2.58 11.54 -17.17
C LYS A 128 1.76 10.78 -16.12
N ARG A 129 0.46 11.09 -16.00
CA ARG A 129 -0.47 10.33 -15.14
C ARG A 129 -1.06 9.18 -15.96
N ILE A 130 -0.90 7.95 -15.48
CA ILE A 130 -1.55 6.79 -16.11
C ILE A 130 -3.01 6.76 -15.66
N ALA A 131 -3.91 6.49 -16.60
CA ALA A 131 -5.32 6.30 -16.28
C ALA A 131 -5.47 5.06 -15.38
N PRO A 132 -6.19 5.18 -14.25
CA PRO A 132 -6.30 4.09 -13.28
C PRO A 132 -7.05 2.87 -13.84
N ASP A 133 -7.83 3.02 -14.91
CA ASP A 133 -8.49 1.89 -15.57
C ASP A 133 -7.56 1.13 -16.54
N THR A 134 -6.37 1.68 -16.85
CA THR A 134 -5.36 1.04 -17.70
C THR A 134 -4.28 0.35 -16.87
N VAL A 135 -3.65 1.09 -15.95
CA VAL A 135 -2.65 0.57 -15.01
C VAL A 135 -2.87 1.16 -13.63
N GLU A 136 -2.94 0.31 -12.62
CA GLU A 136 -3.22 0.71 -11.24
C GLU A 136 -2.36 -0.04 -10.24
N LEU A 137 -1.96 0.65 -9.17
CA LEU A 137 -1.24 0.04 -8.06
C LEU A 137 -2.25 -0.50 -7.03
N LEU A 138 -2.29 -1.81 -6.86
CA LEU A 138 -3.07 -2.50 -5.85
C LEU A 138 -2.27 -2.59 -4.56
N HIS A 139 -2.72 -1.92 -3.51
CA HIS A 139 -2.04 -1.87 -2.22
C HIS A 139 -2.76 -2.70 -1.16
N PHE A 140 -2.04 -3.69 -0.61
CA PHE A 140 -2.50 -4.60 0.43
C PHE A 140 -2.08 -4.11 1.82
N GLU A 141 -2.58 -2.94 2.23
CA GLU A 141 -2.24 -2.37 3.54
C GLU A 141 -2.72 -3.27 4.69
N GLY A 142 -1.78 -4.01 5.28
CA GLY A 142 -2.10 -5.05 6.25
C GLY A 142 -2.63 -6.29 5.55
N LEU A 143 -1.75 -7.26 5.30
CA LEU A 143 -2.09 -8.55 4.67
C LEU A 143 -3.18 -9.30 5.47
N THR A 144 -3.14 -9.18 6.80
CA THR A 144 -4.16 -9.66 7.73
C THR A 144 -4.42 -8.59 8.79
N THR A 145 -5.47 -8.78 9.60
CA THR A 145 -5.74 -7.93 10.77
C THR A 145 -4.53 -7.89 11.72
N ARG A 146 -3.93 -9.04 12.04
CA ARG A 146 -2.74 -9.11 12.91
C ARG A 146 -1.54 -8.41 12.28
N HIS A 147 -1.34 -8.54 10.96
CA HIS A 147 -0.28 -7.81 10.27
C HIS A 147 -0.50 -6.30 10.33
N TRP A 148 -1.74 -5.81 10.19
CA TRP A 148 -2.04 -4.39 10.32
C TRP A 148 -1.76 -3.88 11.74
N ILE A 149 -2.18 -4.60 12.78
CA ILE A 149 -1.89 -4.26 14.19
C ILE A 149 -0.37 -4.23 14.41
N PHE A 150 0.37 -5.22 13.88
CA PHE A 150 1.83 -5.24 13.95
C PHE A 150 2.45 -3.99 13.30
N LYS A 151 1.98 -3.59 12.12
CA LYS A 151 2.43 -2.34 11.46
C LYS A 151 2.15 -1.12 12.34
N MET A 152 1.00 -1.07 13.04
CA MET A 152 0.64 0.04 13.93
C MET A 152 1.55 0.08 15.16
N MET A 153 1.77 -1.07 15.81
CA MET A 153 2.61 -1.16 17.01
C MET A 153 4.08 -0.86 16.69
N ARG A 154 4.60 -1.38 15.57
CA ARG A 154 5.95 -1.01 15.08
C ARG A 154 6.07 0.50 14.87
N MET A 155 5.01 1.13 14.37
CA MET A 155 4.99 2.57 14.14
C MET A 155 4.91 3.38 15.44
N ALA A 156 4.14 2.90 16.42
CA ALA A 156 4.06 3.50 17.75
C ALA A 156 5.43 3.45 18.44
N ASP A 157 6.07 2.29 18.42
CA ASP A 157 7.39 2.06 18.99
C ASP A 157 8.47 2.90 18.28
N ALA A 158 8.50 2.93 16.95
CA ALA A 158 9.42 3.77 16.20
C ALA A 158 9.23 5.26 16.53
N PHE A 159 7.99 5.72 16.66
CA PHE A 159 7.69 7.10 17.03
C PHE A 159 8.12 7.43 18.47
N ALA A 160 7.88 6.52 19.42
CA ALA A 160 8.29 6.68 20.82
C ALA A 160 9.82 6.72 20.98
N ASN A 161 10.55 5.99 20.13
CA ASN A 161 12.02 5.92 20.17
C ASN A 161 12.70 6.91 19.21
N HIS A 162 11.96 7.83 18.58
CA HIS A 162 12.48 8.75 17.57
C HIS A 162 13.24 8.06 16.42
N ASP A 163 12.84 6.84 16.09
CA ASP A 163 13.45 6.02 15.04
C ASP A 163 12.71 6.22 13.72
N GLY A 164 13.33 6.97 12.81
CA GLY A 164 12.84 7.18 11.46
C GLY A 164 11.92 8.40 11.28
N MET A 165 11.20 8.41 10.15
CA MET A 165 10.37 9.56 9.75
C MET A 165 9.04 9.58 10.51
N PRO A 166 8.55 10.76 10.91
CA PRO A 166 7.25 10.89 11.56
C PRO A 166 6.14 10.30 10.68
N PRO A 167 5.21 9.51 11.24
CA PRO A 167 4.09 8.98 10.48
C PRO A 167 3.17 10.08 9.95
N ALA A 168 2.48 9.80 8.85
CA ALA A 168 1.45 10.68 8.32
C ALA A 168 0.33 10.91 9.36
N PRO A 169 -0.37 12.07 9.34
CA PRO A 169 -1.34 12.42 10.37
C PRO A 169 -2.46 11.39 10.59
N HIS A 170 -2.98 10.76 9.54
CA HIS A 170 -4.01 9.72 9.67
C HIS A 170 -3.47 8.44 10.31
N ARG A 171 -2.21 8.08 10.03
CA ARG A 171 -1.51 6.96 10.68
C ARG A 171 -1.31 7.20 12.17
N LYS A 172 -0.92 8.43 12.56
CA LYS A 172 -0.85 8.82 13.98
C LYS A 172 -2.21 8.65 14.68
N ARG A 173 -3.32 9.00 14.00
CA ARG A 173 -4.67 8.79 14.55
C ARG A 173 -5.06 7.31 14.64
N GLN A 174 -4.68 6.48 13.67
CA GLN A 174 -4.88 5.02 13.75
C GLN A 174 -4.12 4.43 14.93
N VAL A 175 -2.84 4.79 15.09
CA VAL A 175 -2.02 4.38 16.24
C VAL A 175 -2.65 4.84 17.56
N ALA A 176 -3.05 6.10 17.66
CA ALA A 176 -3.69 6.62 18.87
C ALA A 176 -5.01 5.92 19.19
N ALA A 177 -5.83 5.63 18.17
CA ALA A 177 -7.09 4.89 18.35
C ALA A 177 -6.83 3.44 18.83
N LEU A 178 -5.82 2.78 18.26
CA LEU A 178 -5.41 1.44 18.67
C LEU A 178 -4.89 1.41 20.12
N LEU A 179 -4.05 2.37 20.51
CA LEU A 179 -3.48 2.44 21.85
C LEU A 179 -4.51 2.85 22.92
N ALA A 180 -5.53 3.61 22.53
CA ALA A 180 -6.60 4.02 23.44
C ALA A 180 -7.48 2.83 23.85
N ASP A 181 -7.67 1.85 22.97
CA ASP A 181 -8.43 0.64 23.25
C ASP A 181 -7.88 -0.58 22.48
N PRO A 182 -6.81 -1.21 22.98
CA PRO A 182 -6.20 -2.36 22.31
C PRO A 182 -7.12 -3.59 22.21
N ALA A 183 -8.11 -3.72 23.12
CA ALA A 183 -9.06 -4.82 23.08
C ALA A 183 -9.99 -4.73 21.85
N GLU A 184 -10.24 -3.51 21.37
CA GLU A 184 -11.05 -3.21 20.19
C GLU A 184 -10.23 -3.12 18.88
N ALA A 185 -8.98 -3.59 18.87
CA ALA A 185 -8.08 -3.51 17.71
C ALA A 185 -8.68 -4.17 16.46
N ASP A 186 -9.23 -5.37 16.61
CA ASP A 186 -9.83 -6.12 15.50
C ASP A 186 -11.08 -5.40 14.98
N ALA A 187 -11.94 -4.90 15.88
CA ALA A 187 -13.13 -4.12 15.53
C ALA A 187 -12.77 -2.78 14.84
N LEU A 188 -11.70 -2.11 15.28
CA LEU A 188 -11.18 -0.90 14.62
C LEU A 188 -10.71 -1.21 13.20
N HIS A 189 -9.96 -2.30 13.02
CA HIS A 189 -9.52 -2.73 11.70
C HIS A 189 -10.72 -3.00 10.78
N ASP A 190 -11.72 -3.74 11.26
CA ASP A 190 -12.92 -4.07 10.48
C ASP A 190 -13.66 -2.82 10.02
N ARG A 191 -13.90 -1.84 10.90
CA ARG A 191 -14.51 -0.56 10.50
C ARG A 191 -13.71 0.21 9.44
N LEU A 192 -12.39 0.06 9.42
CA LEU A 192 -11.52 0.70 8.42
C LEU A 192 -11.45 -0.07 7.08
N LYS A 193 -11.67 -1.39 7.11
CA LYS A 193 -11.51 -2.30 5.97
C LYS A 193 -12.83 -2.82 5.39
N GLN A 194 -13.95 -2.60 6.07
CA GLN A 194 -15.32 -2.86 5.62
C GLN A 194 -16.09 -1.54 5.46
N PRO A 195 -15.70 -0.68 4.49
CA PRO A 195 -16.45 0.55 4.23
C PRO A 195 -17.82 0.26 3.63
N ASP A 196 -18.68 1.28 3.53
CA ASP A 196 -19.94 1.18 2.79
C ASP A 196 -19.68 0.93 1.28
N TYR A 197 -19.93 -0.30 0.84
CA TYR A 197 -19.76 -0.73 -0.55
C TYR A 197 -20.70 0.00 -1.52
N ALA A 198 -21.94 0.28 -1.10
CA ALA A 198 -22.92 0.93 -1.96
C ALA A 198 -22.49 2.37 -2.24
N ALA A 199 -22.07 3.09 -1.18
CA ALA A 199 -21.54 4.44 -1.33
C ALA A 199 -20.27 4.49 -2.21
N LEU A 200 -19.36 3.51 -2.06
CA LEU A 200 -18.18 3.43 -2.93
C LEU A 200 -18.55 3.14 -4.40
N ALA A 201 -19.52 2.27 -4.64
CA ALA A 201 -19.97 1.94 -6.00
C ALA A 201 -20.66 3.14 -6.67
N GLU A 202 -21.55 3.84 -5.97
CA GLU A 202 -22.23 5.04 -6.47
C GLU A 202 -21.23 6.14 -6.87
N LEU A 203 -20.13 6.27 -6.13
CA LEU A 203 -19.07 7.23 -6.40
C LEU A 203 -18.01 6.74 -7.41
N GLY A 204 -18.15 5.53 -7.96
CA GLY A 204 -17.16 4.94 -8.87
C GLY A 204 -15.79 4.65 -8.23
N LEU A 205 -15.75 4.52 -6.90
CA LEU A 205 -14.52 4.29 -6.13
C LEU A 205 -14.28 2.82 -5.81
N LEU A 206 -15.30 1.96 -5.91
CA LEU A 206 -15.17 0.52 -5.73
C LEU A 206 -14.61 -0.13 -6.99
N GLN A 207 -13.53 -0.89 -6.85
CA GLN A 207 -12.84 -1.59 -7.92
C GLN A 207 -12.74 -3.08 -7.61
N ARG A 208 -12.93 -3.92 -8.62
CA ARG A 208 -12.82 -5.39 -8.55
C ARG A 208 -12.00 -5.91 -9.74
N PRO A 209 -10.73 -5.49 -9.89
CA PRO A 209 -9.88 -6.01 -10.95
C PRO A 209 -9.69 -7.52 -10.80
N PRO A 210 -9.62 -8.29 -11.89
CA PRO A 210 -9.21 -9.68 -11.82
C PRO A 210 -7.77 -9.73 -11.30
N PHE A 211 -7.57 -10.43 -10.20
CA PHE A 211 -6.27 -10.59 -9.55
C PHE A 211 -6.12 -12.02 -9.05
N ASP A 212 -5.40 -12.83 -9.81
CA ASP A 212 -5.07 -14.20 -9.48
C ASP A 212 -3.56 -14.42 -9.64
N VAL A 213 -2.90 -14.77 -8.56
CA VAL A 213 -1.45 -15.00 -8.52
C VAL A 213 -1.07 -16.45 -8.81
N THR A 214 -2.03 -17.37 -8.91
CA THR A 214 -1.80 -18.82 -8.98
C THR A 214 -0.84 -19.19 -10.12
N GLN A 215 -1.07 -18.65 -11.32
CA GLN A 215 -0.18 -18.91 -12.45
C GLN A 215 1.23 -18.37 -12.23
N ALA A 216 1.36 -17.17 -11.67
CA ALA A 216 2.66 -16.57 -11.38
C ALA A 216 3.42 -17.38 -10.32
N LEU A 217 2.74 -17.84 -9.27
CA LEU A 217 3.33 -18.70 -8.25
C LEU A 217 3.83 -20.01 -8.84
N ALA A 218 3.01 -20.69 -9.66
CA ALA A 218 3.42 -21.92 -10.33
C ALA A 218 4.62 -21.73 -11.29
N THR A 219 4.73 -20.55 -11.91
CA THR A 219 5.80 -20.23 -12.85
C THR A 219 7.12 -19.92 -12.15
N TYR A 220 7.09 -19.07 -11.11
CA TYR A 220 8.30 -18.54 -10.48
C TYR A 220 8.74 -19.30 -9.24
N PHE A 221 7.86 -20.10 -8.64
CA PHE A 221 8.14 -20.93 -7.47
C PHE A 221 7.69 -22.39 -7.73
N PRO A 222 8.20 -23.03 -8.80
CA PRO A 222 7.77 -24.38 -9.15
C PRO A 222 8.13 -25.38 -8.05
N GLY A 223 7.15 -26.17 -7.61
CA GLY A 223 7.33 -27.18 -6.55
C GLY A 223 7.18 -26.66 -5.13
N GLU A 224 7.02 -25.35 -4.94
CA GLU A 224 6.73 -24.77 -3.62
C GLU A 224 5.23 -24.84 -3.32
N ALA A 225 4.88 -25.39 -2.16
CA ALA A 225 3.51 -25.36 -1.66
C ALA A 225 3.27 -24.04 -0.91
N ILE A 226 2.73 -23.05 -1.61
CA ILE A 226 2.52 -21.70 -1.06
C ILE A 226 1.12 -21.60 -0.44
N ASP A 227 1.07 -21.46 0.88
CA ASP A 227 -0.16 -21.26 1.64
C ASP A 227 -0.56 -19.77 1.65
N LEU A 228 -1.61 -19.44 0.89
CA LEU A 228 -2.16 -18.08 0.79
C LEU A 228 -3.18 -17.72 1.89
N THR A 229 -3.41 -18.60 2.88
CA THR A 229 -4.37 -18.32 3.95
C THR A 229 -3.90 -17.19 4.85
N ASN A 230 -4.82 -16.48 5.51
CA ASN A 230 -4.46 -15.49 6.52
C ASN A 230 -3.65 -16.11 7.67
N ALA A 231 -3.93 -17.38 8.00
CA ALA A 231 -3.26 -18.11 9.08
C ALA A 231 -1.75 -18.27 8.83
N SER A 232 -1.31 -18.42 7.58
CA SER A 232 0.12 -18.57 7.26
C SER A 232 0.91 -17.29 7.59
N VAL A 233 0.36 -16.12 7.27
CA VAL A 233 0.95 -14.82 7.61
C VAL A 233 0.95 -14.60 9.12
N ASP A 234 -0.16 -14.91 9.79
CA ASP A 234 -0.31 -14.72 11.24
C ASP A 234 0.64 -15.62 12.04
N LEU A 235 0.80 -16.88 11.62
CA LEU A 235 1.78 -17.81 12.18
C LEU A 235 3.21 -17.28 11.99
N TRP A 236 3.57 -16.88 10.77
CA TRP A 236 4.89 -16.33 10.49
C TRP A 236 5.20 -15.10 11.37
N LEU A 237 4.23 -14.19 11.54
CA LEU A 237 4.36 -13.04 12.43
C LEU A 237 4.60 -13.44 13.88
N SER A 238 3.87 -14.45 14.38
CA SER A 238 4.01 -14.95 15.75
C SER A 238 5.39 -15.57 15.99
N GLU A 239 5.98 -16.23 15.00
CA GLU A 239 7.29 -16.89 15.12
C GLU A 239 8.45 -15.91 14.98
N HIS A 240 8.35 -14.95 14.04
CA HIS A 240 9.49 -14.13 13.62
C HIS A 240 9.47 -12.70 14.18
N LYS A 241 8.35 -12.26 14.76
CA LYS A 241 8.15 -10.88 15.22
C LYS A 241 7.70 -10.76 16.69
N GLN A 242 7.96 -11.79 17.49
CA GLN A 242 7.58 -11.90 18.91
C GLN A 242 7.80 -10.62 19.74
N GLY A 243 8.94 -9.94 19.55
CA GLY A 243 9.26 -8.73 20.33
C GLY A 243 8.27 -7.57 20.17
N ILE A 244 7.71 -7.38 18.98
CA ILE A 244 6.69 -6.34 18.73
C ILE A 244 5.29 -6.89 19.04
N THR A 245 5.05 -8.18 18.78
CA THR A 245 3.78 -8.83 19.14
C THR A 245 3.57 -8.83 20.66
N ALA A 246 4.64 -8.93 21.47
CA ALA A 246 4.57 -8.80 22.92
C ALA A 246 4.11 -7.42 23.40
N LEU A 247 4.43 -6.35 22.64
CA LEU A 247 3.93 -4.99 22.92
C LEU A 247 2.40 -4.91 22.76
N MET A 248 1.79 -5.78 21.94
CA MET A 248 0.31 -5.84 21.79
C MET A 248 -0.39 -6.29 23.08
N HIS A 249 0.31 -7.00 23.97
CA HIS A 249 -0.23 -7.51 25.22
C HIS A 249 0.22 -6.71 26.45
N GLY A 250 0.71 -5.47 26.25
CA GLY A 250 1.18 -4.61 27.34
C GLY A 250 2.57 -4.99 27.90
N GLY A 251 3.30 -5.88 27.23
CA GLY A 251 4.67 -6.22 27.59
C GLY A 251 5.67 -5.11 27.23
N GLN A 252 6.82 -5.09 27.90
CA GLN A 252 8.00 -4.34 27.44
C GLN A 252 8.82 -5.20 26.47
N ARG A 253 9.62 -4.58 25.58
CA ARG A 253 10.57 -5.32 24.74
C ARG A 253 11.47 -6.19 25.64
N PRO A 254 11.80 -7.43 25.22
CA PRO A 254 12.96 -8.12 25.77
C PRO A 254 14.18 -7.23 25.55
N GLN A 255 14.99 -7.02 26.60
CA GLN A 255 16.28 -6.36 26.45
C GLN A 255 17.18 -7.24 25.54
N PRO A 256 18.01 -6.62 24.69
CA PRO A 256 18.88 -7.33 23.76
C PRO A 256 19.86 -8.27 24.47
#